data_AF-A0A8S1YGY3-F1
#
_entry.id   AF-A0A8S1YGY3-F1
#
_cell.length_a   1.000
_cell.length_b   1.000
_cell.length_c   1.000
_cell.angle_alpha   90.00
_cell.angle_beta   90.00
_cell.angle_gamma   90.00
#
_symmetry.space_group_name_H-M   'P 1'
#
loop_
_entity.id
_entity.type
_entity.pdbx_description
1 polymer ?
#
loop_
_entity_poly.entity_id
_entity_poly.type
_entity_poly.pdbx_seq_one_letter_code
_entity_poly.pdbx_strand_id
1 'polypeptide(L)'
;MNQVQERFKRFDIFGQEIRLLASGQSAFRTNIGAFMTLALFSILAYSCNSFILEMNKGKNAMLNSKDAVISGEEGYTFNSTELIFAVGLLDNLGQPIPNDNNRVFTISFYYCNKSLTDTECTYIPGTICGSRIQEISQQLNIPKGYEDITYCMDEEYIKQNPEIRIQGSTRQDNFTLLGALVQKCQNSTDSNNCAPIEDINQYIKNANLYYSYSFHQFNKELDDSPYEKAQNIDVTPMYYKVRKYIKIYFQYSQSQLEYNPFYFFPSYVQHDGFEYQNTGIDSALNFEDDSSFAQLEINLDAKKRIHFITYQTLMDVAAKIGGFFTIIRVIFDIVLFPIQSILYRLYLINCITHQQNNVNTNTSDTPKNKTNNFLTFYRLIKSGKARQFYLNQSVLIEKFLDITEILINPLRFTRQVEDLYGSIKKFDIVSARQNNYNINQQIDELVANNNNEFADLKSLSPRTINQEMKLGSLTNFKVPQLSIN
;
A
#
# COMPACT_ATOMS: atom_id res chain seq x y z
N MET A 1 3.14 -46.40 -4.25
CA MET A 1 3.34 -45.27 -5.19
C MET A 1 2.03 -44.72 -5.77
N ASN A 2 1.10 -45.55 -6.24
CA ASN A 2 -0.14 -45.08 -6.90
C ASN A 2 -1.05 -44.21 -6.02
N GLN A 3 -1.15 -44.47 -4.71
CA GLN A 3 -2.01 -43.68 -3.81
C GLN A 3 -1.52 -42.24 -3.62
N VAL A 4 -0.21 -42.01 -3.55
CA VAL A 4 0.37 -40.66 -3.40
C VAL A 4 0.13 -39.84 -4.67
N GLN A 5 0.29 -40.46 -5.84
CA GLN A 5 0.04 -39.81 -7.12
C GLN A 5 -1.45 -39.47 -7.31
N GLU A 6 -2.36 -40.36 -6.91
CA GLU A 6 -3.80 -40.08 -6.95
C GLU A 6 -4.20 -38.96 -5.99
N ARG A 7 -3.63 -38.92 -4.77
CA ARG A 7 -3.83 -37.81 -3.83
C ARG A 7 -3.26 -36.50 -4.37
N PHE A 8 -2.09 -36.53 -5.03
CA PHE A 8 -1.49 -35.34 -5.63
C PHE A 8 -2.37 -34.75 -6.74
N LYS A 9 -2.94 -35.59 -7.60
CA LYS A 9 -3.90 -35.15 -8.64
C LYS A 9 -5.12 -34.45 -8.06
N ARG A 10 -5.52 -34.72 -6.82
CA ARG A 10 -6.66 -34.03 -6.20
C ARG A 10 -6.41 -32.53 -6.01
N PHE A 11 -5.16 -32.08 -5.96
CA PHE A 11 -4.83 -30.66 -5.89
C PHE A 11 -4.98 -29.92 -7.22
N ASP A 12 -5.26 -30.60 -8.33
CA ASP A 12 -5.47 -29.94 -9.63
C ASP A 12 -6.80 -29.15 -9.64
N ILE A 13 -6.71 -27.82 -9.48
CA ILE A 13 -7.86 -26.89 -9.59
C ILE A 13 -8.20 -26.56 -11.04
N PHE A 14 -7.31 -26.90 -11.97
CA PHE A 14 -7.44 -26.66 -13.40
C PHE A 14 -8.06 -27.86 -14.13
N GLY A 15 -8.52 -28.90 -13.42
CA GLY A 15 -9.02 -30.13 -14.03
C GLY A 15 -10.19 -29.91 -14.99
N GLN A 16 -10.19 -30.64 -16.11
CA GLN A 16 -11.24 -30.53 -17.13
C GLN A 16 -12.49 -31.34 -16.72
N GLU A 17 -13.69 -30.77 -16.81
CA GLU A 17 -14.93 -31.51 -16.48
C GLU A 17 -15.11 -32.77 -17.33
N ILE A 18 -15.44 -33.89 -16.69
CA ILE A 18 -15.66 -35.15 -17.39
C ILE A 18 -17.11 -35.19 -17.90
N ARG A 19 -17.27 -35.24 -19.22
CA ARG A 19 -18.58 -35.31 -19.87
C ARG A 19 -19.19 -36.72 -19.90
N LEU A 20 -18.38 -37.76 -19.65
CA LEU A 20 -18.79 -39.17 -19.65
C LEU A 20 -18.85 -39.72 -18.22
N LEU A 21 -20.07 -39.89 -17.69
CA LEU A 21 -20.34 -40.28 -16.29
C LEU A 21 -19.96 -41.73 -15.92
N ALA A 22 -19.31 -42.49 -16.81
CA ALA A 22 -19.04 -43.92 -16.63
C ALA A 22 -18.09 -44.25 -15.47
N SER A 23 -17.38 -43.26 -14.90
CA SER A 23 -16.35 -43.47 -13.85
C SER A 23 -16.63 -42.80 -12.49
N GLY A 24 -17.76 -42.10 -12.33
CA GLY A 24 -18.11 -41.42 -11.06
C GLY A 24 -17.18 -40.24 -10.68
N GLN A 25 -16.29 -39.80 -11.57
CA GLN A 25 -15.42 -38.64 -11.37
C GLN A 25 -16.02 -37.40 -12.05
N SER A 26 -16.00 -36.25 -11.37
CA SER A 26 -16.53 -34.98 -11.92
C SER A 26 -15.54 -34.23 -12.82
N ALA A 27 -14.24 -34.41 -12.59
CA ALA A 27 -13.19 -33.72 -13.34
C ALA A 27 -11.98 -34.63 -13.60
N PHE A 28 -11.41 -34.51 -14.79
CA PHE A 28 -10.17 -35.13 -15.22
C PHE A 28 -9.00 -34.29 -14.69
N ARG A 29 -8.33 -34.85 -13.68
CA ARG A 29 -7.22 -34.20 -12.98
C ARG A 29 -5.88 -34.78 -13.40
N THR A 30 -4.89 -33.92 -13.53
CA THR A 30 -3.56 -34.22 -14.08
C THR A 30 -2.45 -33.89 -13.08
N ASN A 31 -1.31 -34.56 -13.20
CA ASN A 31 -0.13 -34.22 -12.39
C ASN A 31 0.42 -32.82 -12.76
N ILE A 32 0.29 -32.42 -14.03
CA ILE A 32 0.75 -31.12 -14.52
C ILE A 32 -0.13 -30.01 -13.93
N GLY A 33 -1.45 -30.16 -13.94
CA GLY A 33 -2.36 -29.20 -13.32
C GLY A 33 -2.20 -29.14 -11.80
N ALA A 34 -1.95 -30.27 -11.12
CA ALA A 34 -1.60 -30.27 -9.70
C ALA A 34 -0.27 -29.53 -9.41
N PHE A 35 0.76 -29.71 -10.25
CA PHE A 35 2.02 -28.95 -10.14
C PHE A 35 1.79 -27.44 -10.35
N MET A 36 1.01 -27.06 -11.35
CA MET A 36 0.69 -25.65 -11.61
C MET A 36 -0.16 -25.03 -10.51
N THR A 37 -1.03 -25.83 -9.88
CA THR A 37 -1.77 -25.40 -8.69
C THR A 37 -0.82 -25.11 -7.54
N LEU A 38 0.17 -25.99 -7.31
CA LEU A 38 1.20 -25.76 -6.30
C LEU A 38 2.01 -24.49 -6.63
N ALA A 39 2.43 -24.31 -7.88
CA ALA A 39 3.13 -23.11 -8.32
C ALA A 39 2.30 -21.84 -8.10
N LEU A 40 0.99 -21.88 -8.39
CA LEU A 40 0.06 -20.78 -8.12
C LEU A 40 0.06 -20.43 -6.64
N PHE A 41 -0.12 -21.42 -5.76
CA PHE A 41 -0.16 -21.16 -4.31
C PHE A 41 1.21 -20.72 -3.76
N SER A 42 2.32 -21.22 -4.29
CA SER A 42 3.66 -20.73 -3.94
C SER A 42 3.86 -19.26 -4.31
N ILE A 43 3.43 -18.85 -5.51
CA ILE A 43 3.49 -17.45 -5.93
C ILE A 43 2.60 -16.59 -5.03
N LEU A 44 1.38 -17.03 -4.74
CA LEU A 44 0.47 -16.31 -3.84
C LEU A 44 1.02 -16.17 -2.42
N ALA A 45 1.62 -17.24 -1.87
CA ALA A 45 2.22 -17.20 -0.54
C ALA A 45 3.40 -16.21 -0.49
N TYR A 46 4.25 -16.20 -1.51
CA TYR A 46 5.34 -15.24 -1.64
C TYR A 46 4.81 -13.80 -1.74
N SER A 47 3.83 -13.54 -2.61
CA SER A 47 3.23 -12.22 -2.79
C SER A 47 2.49 -11.75 -1.53
N CYS A 48 1.79 -12.65 -0.83
CA CYS A 48 1.15 -12.35 0.44
C CYS A 48 2.17 -11.86 1.48
N ASN A 49 3.29 -12.58 1.63
CA ASN A 49 4.36 -12.16 2.52
C ASN A 49 4.94 -10.80 2.10
N SER A 50 5.15 -10.56 0.81
CA SER A 50 5.65 -9.27 0.31
C SER A 50 4.69 -8.12 0.62
N PHE A 51 3.38 -8.30 0.40
CA PHE A 51 2.38 -7.27 0.68
C PHE A 51 2.22 -7.00 2.17
N ILE A 52 2.31 -8.02 3.03
CA ILE A 52 2.31 -7.84 4.49
C ILE A 52 3.56 -7.05 4.92
N LEU A 53 4.72 -7.34 4.35
CA LEU A 53 5.95 -6.59 4.64
C LEU A 53 5.87 -5.14 4.16
N GLU A 54 5.22 -4.87 3.02
CA GLU A 54 4.97 -3.51 2.55
C GLU A 54 4.00 -2.76 3.48
N MET A 55 2.94 -3.43 3.91
CA MET A 55 1.97 -2.90 4.87
C MET A 55 2.67 -2.51 6.19
N ASN A 56 3.49 -3.40 6.74
CA ASN A 56 4.24 -3.16 7.98
C ASN A 56 5.33 -2.08 7.83
N LYS A 57 5.70 -1.69 6.61
CA LYS A 57 6.67 -0.62 6.36
C LYS A 57 5.98 0.70 6.02
N GLY A 58 4.65 0.81 6.17
CA GLY A 58 3.88 1.99 5.79
C GLY A 58 3.93 2.30 4.28
N LYS A 59 4.41 1.37 3.44
CA LYS A 59 4.57 1.63 2.01
C LYS A 59 3.23 1.72 1.32
N ASN A 60 3.18 2.55 0.28
CA ASN A 60 1.96 2.78 -0.52
C ASN A 60 0.79 3.36 0.30
N ALA A 61 1.10 4.18 1.32
CA ALA A 61 0.10 4.96 2.04
C ALA A 61 -0.61 5.95 1.11
N MET A 62 -1.93 6.06 1.28
CA MET A 62 -2.74 7.06 0.61
C MET A 62 -2.54 8.40 1.31
N LEU A 63 -2.25 9.44 0.53
CA LEU A 63 -2.04 10.79 1.05
C LEU A 63 -3.10 11.71 0.45
N ASN A 64 -3.88 12.35 1.32
CA ASN A 64 -4.71 13.50 0.97
C ASN A 64 -4.17 14.72 1.70
N SER A 65 -4.00 15.85 1.01
CA SER A 65 -3.55 17.10 1.63
C SER A 65 -4.55 18.21 1.42
N LYS A 66 -4.65 19.10 2.41
CA LYS A 66 -5.36 20.38 2.31
C LYS A 66 -4.54 21.50 2.92
N ASP A 67 -4.63 22.68 2.35
CA ASP A 67 -4.12 23.89 2.98
C ASP A 67 -5.23 24.54 3.81
N ALA A 68 -4.88 25.00 5.01
CA ALA A 68 -5.76 25.76 5.89
C ALA A 68 -5.04 27.01 6.40
N VAL A 69 -5.78 28.03 6.84
CA VAL A 69 -5.16 29.21 7.46
C VAL A 69 -4.77 28.84 8.89
N ILE A 70 -3.57 29.24 9.31
CA ILE A 70 -3.10 29.07 10.69
C ILE A 70 -3.87 30.02 11.61
N SER A 71 -4.27 29.61 12.82
CA SER A 71 -4.77 30.56 13.83
C SER A 71 -3.63 31.16 14.66
N GLY A 72 -3.83 32.31 15.30
CA GLY A 72 -2.77 32.99 16.07
C GLY A 72 -2.18 32.16 17.22
N GLU A 73 -2.95 31.23 17.78
CA GLU A 73 -2.48 30.30 18.82
C GLU A 73 -1.84 29.02 18.25
N GLU A 74 -1.99 28.76 16.95
CA GLU A 74 -1.42 27.57 16.31
C GLU A 74 0.04 27.81 15.93
N GLY A 75 0.85 26.76 16.05
CA GLY A 75 2.28 26.84 15.85
C GLY A 75 2.96 25.53 16.19
N TYR A 76 4.29 25.56 16.14
CA TYR A 76 5.13 24.43 16.48
C TYR A 76 5.99 24.77 17.70
N THR A 77 6.00 23.88 18.70
CA THR A 77 6.90 23.97 19.84
C THR A 77 8.10 23.08 19.55
N PHE A 78 9.27 23.71 19.41
CA PHE A 78 10.54 22.98 19.36
C PHE A 78 10.98 22.66 20.78
N ASN A 79 11.50 21.44 20.97
CA ASN A 79 12.45 21.24 22.04
C ASN A 79 13.72 22.03 21.69
N SER A 80 14.22 22.82 22.64
CA SER A 80 15.35 23.72 22.44
C SER A 80 16.63 23.00 22.00
N THR A 81 16.75 21.70 22.29
CA THR A 81 17.84 20.84 21.79
C THR A 81 17.69 20.43 20.31
N GLU A 82 16.47 20.38 19.80
CA GLU A 82 16.16 19.96 18.43
C GLU A 82 16.22 21.11 17.43
N LEU A 83 15.93 22.33 17.90
CA LEU A 83 16.06 23.53 17.10
C LEU A 83 17.54 23.89 16.96
N ILE A 84 18.05 23.82 15.74
CA ILE A 84 19.37 24.31 15.41
C ILE A 84 19.18 25.51 14.53
N PHE A 85 19.61 26.66 15.05
CA PHE A 85 19.69 27.89 14.30
C PHE A 85 21.07 28.49 14.53
N ALA A 86 21.86 28.43 13.47
CA ALA A 86 23.30 28.62 13.50
C ALA A 86 23.68 29.68 12.46
N VAL A 87 24.56 30.61 12.82
CA VAL A 87 24.98 31.71 11.94
C VAL A 87 26.48 31.93 12.06
N GLY A 88 27.17 32.21 10.96
CA GLY A 88 28.60 32.48 10.91
C GLY A 88 28.98 33.35 9.72
N LEU A 89 30.23 33.81 9.70
CA LEU A 89 30.80 34.60 8.61
C LEU A 89 32.04 33.92 8.04
N LEU A 90 32.10 33.87 6.72
CA LEU A 90 33.20 33.32 5.93
C LEU A 90 33.80 34.42 5.07
N ASP A 91 35.06 34.27 4.67
CA ASP A 91 35.68 35.13 3.68
C ASP A 91 35.24 34.75 2.25
N ASN A 92 35.87 35.39 1.25
CA ASN A 92 35.61 35.14 -0.17
C ASN A 92 36.14 33.79 -0.68
N LEU A 93 37.06 33.16 0.05
CA LEU A 93 37.63 31.84 -0.24
C LEU A 93 36.91 30.72 0.53
N GLY A 94 35.86 31.06 1.29
CA GLY A 94 35.11 30.11 2.12
C GLY A 94 35.86 29.68 3.39
N GLN A 95 36.84 30.47 3.83
CA GLN A 95 37.53 30.28 5.10
C GLN A 95 36.83 31.08 6.22
N PRO A 96 36.87 30.61 7.46
CA PRO A 96 36.38 31.37 8.60
C PRO A 96 37.02 32.74 8.76
N ILE A 97 36.22 33.77 9.03
CA ILE A 97 36.76 35.09 9.42
C ILE A 97 37.31 35.00 10.85
N PRO A 98 38.56 35.42 11.11
CA PRO A 98 39.13 35.40 12.45
C PRO A 98 38.35 36.35 13.37
N ASN A 99 37.66 35.80 14.38
CA ASN A 99 36.79 36.55 15.30
C ASN A 99 37.01 36.17 16.78
N ASP A 100 38.27 36.02 17.19
CA ASP A 100 38.61 35.73 18.58
C ASP A 100 37.99 36.77 19.51
N ASN A 101 37.26 36.33 20.55
CA ASN A 101 36.57 37.21 21.51
C ASN A 101 35.63 38.25 20.87
N ASN A 102 34.98 37.90 19.75
CA ASN A 102 34.00 38.76 19.06
C ASN A 102 34.55 40.12 18.62
N ARG A 103 35.84 40.23 18.31
CA ARG A 103 36.51 41.51 18.02
C ARG A 103 36.10 42.15 16.69
N VAL A 104 35.61 41.37 15.73
CA VAL A 104 35.21 41.86 14.39
C VAL A 104 33.70 42.00 14.30
N PHE A 105 32.96 40.97 14.72
CA PHE A 105 31.51 40.94 14.67
C PHE A 105 30.91 40.24 15.89
N THR A 106 29.68 40.59 16.21
CA THR A 106 28.87 39.94 17.23
C THR A 106 27.62 39.34 16.59
N ILE A 107 27.20 38.18 17.08
CA ILE A 107 25.94 37.55 16.68
C ILE A 107 25.08 37.48 17.94
N SER A 108 23.88 38.06 17.84
CA SER A 108 22.85 37.93 18.87
C SER A 108 21.62 37.28 18.25
N PHE A 109 20.98 36.41 19.01
CA PHE A 109 19.69 35.84 18.66
C PHE A 109 18.62 36.64 19.38
N TYR A 110 17.42 36.66 18.83
CA TYR A 110 16.29 37.30 19.50
C TYR A 110 15.04 36.48 19.29
N TYR A 111 14.24 36.41 20.35
CA TYR A 111 12.92 35.84 20.34
C TYR A 111 11.93 36.93 20.73
N CYS A 112 11.03 37.28 19.81
CA CYS A 112 10.03 38.30 20.03
C CYS A 112 8.63 37.70 20.09
N ASN A 113 7.84 38.10 21.08
CA ASN A 113 6.41 37.94 21.09
C ASN A 113 5.78 39.26 20.64
N LYS A 114 5.20 39.25 19.44
CA LYS A 114 4.52 40.42 18.89
C LYS A 114 3.03 40.28 19.12
N SER A 115 2.45 41.34 19.67
CA SER A 115 1.02 41.57 19.77
C SER A 115 0.67 42.89 19.09
N LEU A 116 -0.63 43.12 18.89
CA LEU A 116 -1.17 44.38 18.35
C LEU A 116 -0.68 45.64 19.07
N THR A 117 -0.48 45.56 20.38
CA THR A 117 -0.15 46.72 21.23
C THR A 117 1.32 46.76 21.61
N ASP A 118 1.92 45.60 21.87
CA ASP A 118 3.26 45.50 22.46
C ASP A 118 4.11 44.46 21.74
N THR A 119 5.41 44.76 21.62
CA THR A 119 6.43 43.84 21.12
C THR A 119 7.44 43.60 22.23
N GLU A 120 7.42 42.41 22.82
CA GLU A 120 8.40 41.99 23.82
C GLU A 120 9.47 41.15 23.13
N CYS A 121 10.72 41.62 23.12
CA CYS A 121 11.85 40.91 22.52
C CYS A 121 12.90 40.58 23.57
N THR A 122 13.27 39.31 23.65
CA THR A 122 14.38 38.82 24.47
C THR A 122 15.60 38.63 23.57
N TYR A 123 16.67 39.35 23.86
CA TYR A 123 17.95 39.20 23.16
C TYR A 123 18.82 38.18 23.89
N ILE A 124 19.32 37.20 23.13
CA ILE A 124 20.08 36.06 23.60
C ILE A 124 21.48 36.17 22.97
N PRO A 125 22.56 36.20 23.77
CA PRO A 125 23.90 36.25 23.23
C PRO A 125 24.20 34.98 22.41
N GLY A 126 24.90 35.15 21.28
CA GLY A 126 25.41 34.03 20.51
C GLY A 126 26.70 33.50 21.12
N THR A 127 26.79 32.18 21.31
CA THR A 127 28.02 31.48 21.71
C THR A 127 28.42 30.51 20.61
N ILE A 128 29.72 30.16 20.54
CA ILE A 128 30.20 29.18 19.56
C ILE A 128 29.49 27.85 19.83
N CYS A 129 28.86 27.28 18.79
CA CYS A 129 28.00 26.10 18.91
C CYS A 129 28.72 24.86 19.49
N GLY A 130 30.04 24.79 19.33
CA GLY A 130 30.87 23.67 19.81
C GLY A 130 30.39 22.33 19.26
N SER A 131 30.29 21.30 20.12
CA SER A 131 29.90 19.95 19.74
C SER A 131 28.43 19.82 19.29
N ARG A 132 27.57 20.83 19.51
CA ARG A 132 26.14 20.75 19.20
C ARG A 132 25.85 20.61 17.71
N ILE A 133 26.71 21.18 16.87
CA ILE A 133 26.62 21.04 15.42
C ILE A 133 27.52 19.92 14.89
N GLN A 134 28.29 19.23 15.73
CA GLN A 134 29.33 18.29 15.28
C GLN A 134 28.75 17.03 14.62
N GLU A 135 27.73 16.41 15.23
CA GLU A 135 27.08 15.23 14.65
C GLU A 135 26.46 15.56 13.28
N ILE A 136 25.95 16.77 13.13
CA ILE A 136 25.24 17.16 11.92
C ILE A 136 26.19 17.72 10.86
N SER A 137 27.26 18.40 11.29
CA SER A 137 28.38 18.77 10.43
C SER A 137 29.01 17.54 9.79
N GLN A 138 29.09 16.42 10.51
CA GLN A 138 29.51 15.13 9.95
C GLN A 138 28.50 14.57 8.94
N GLN A 139 27.20 14.64 9.21
CA GLN A 139 26.17 14.17 8.27
C GLN A 139 26.12 14.99 6.97
N LEU A 140 26.33 16.31 7.07
CA LEU A 140 26.27 17.25 5.95
C LEU A 140 27.63 17.51 5.28
N ASN A 141 28.69 16.81 5.70
CA ASN A 141 30.08 17.00 5.23
C ASN A 141 30.56 18.47 5.32
N ILE A 142 30.17 19.17 6.38
CA ILE A 142 30.63 20.54 6.63
C ILE A 142 32.11 20.47 7.07
N PRO A 143 33.02 21.29 6.53
CA PRO A 143 34.41 21.29 6.96
C PRO A 143 34.51 21.65 8.45
N LYS A 144 35.31 20.90 9.23
CA LYS A 144 35.44 21.08 10.69
C LYS A 144 35.76 22.52 11.13
N GLY A 145 36.49 23.28 10.32
CA GLY A 145 36.79 24.68 10.62
C GLY A 145 35.56 25.59 10.74
N TYR A 146 34.40 25.15 10.26
CA TYR A 146 33.12 25.86 10.40
C TYR A 146 32.52 25.66 11.80
N GLU A 147 32.86 24.57 12.50
CA GLU A 147 32.34 24.27 13.84
C GLU A 147 32.81 25.34 14.85
N ASP A 148 34.04 25.82 14.69
CA ASP A 148 34.70 26.78 15.60
C ASP A 148 34.25 28.24 15.40
N ILE A 149 33.53 28.53 14.32
CA ILE A 149 33.12 29.90 13.93
C ILE A 149 31.62 30.06 13.70
N THR A 150 30.85 29.01 13.99
CA THR A 150 29.40 29.06 13.94
C THR A 150 28.85 29.39 15.32
N TYR A 151 27.98 30.40 15.37
CA TYR A 151 27.32 30.86 16.58
C TYR A 151 25.92 30.28 16.67
N CYS A 152 25.54 29.84 17.88
CA CYS A 152 24.24 29.35 18.26
C CYS A 152 23.70 30.16 19.44
N MET A 153 22.41 30.02 19.72
CA MET A 153 21.81 30.51 20.97
C MET A 153 22.55 29.92 22.19
N ASP A 154 22.78 30.76 23.19
CA ASP A 154 23.50 30.40 24.41
C ASP A 154 22.92 29.17 25.13
N GLU A 155 23.80 28.31 25.65
CA GLU A 155 23.40 27.07 26.30
C GLU A 155 22.63 27.30 27.60
N GLU A 156 22.98 28.33 28.37
CA GLU A 156 22.31 28.61 29.62
C GLU A 156 20.87 29.03 29.37
N TYR A 157 20.66 29.89 28.36
CA TYR A 157 19.32 30.27 27.91
C TYR A 157 18.48 29.06 27.49
N ILE A 158 19.06 28.12 26.74
CA ILE A 158 18.40 26.89 26.26
C ILE A 158 18.03 25.94 27.41
N LYS A 159 18.89 25.85 28.42
CA LYS A 159 18.61 25.05 29.63
C LYS A 159 17.49 25.67 30.46
N GLN A 160 17.42 27.00 30.53
CA GLN A 160 16.36 27.73 31.24
C GLN A 160 15.04 27.75 30.46
N ASN A 161 15.09 27.70 29.13
CA ASN A 161 13.93 27.72 28.23
C ASN A 161 13.92 26.47 27.34
N PRO A 162 13.45 25.32 27.87
CA PRO A 162 13.51 24.04 27.16
C PRO A 162 12.58 23.97 25.95
N GLU A 163 11.60 24.87 25.85
CA GLU A 163 10.62 24.90 24.78
C GLU A 163 10.61 26.28 24.11
N ILE A 164 10.82 26.30 22.80
CA ILE A 164 10.72 27.50 21.97
C ILE A 164 9.54 27.32 21.03
N ARG A 165 8.54 28.19 21.13
CA ARG A 165 7.30 28.10 20.36
C ARG A 165 7.26 29.15 19.24
N ILE A 166 7.14 28.68 18.00
CA ILE A 166 6.88 29.55 16.84
C ILE A 166 5.39 29.47 16.50
N GLN A 167 4.65 30.56 16.73
CA GLN A 167 3.18 30.61 16.61
C GLN A 167 2.71 31.81 15.80
N GLY A 168 1.56 31.63 15.16
CA GLY A 168 0.95 32.65 14.31
C GLY A 168 1.77 32.98 13.06
N SER A 169 1.27 33.88 12.23
CA SER A 169 1.98 34.36 11.05
C SER A 169 2.23 35.86 11.14
N THR A 170 3.23 36.37 10.42
CA THR A 170 3.50 37.82 10.31
C THR A 170 2.33 38.64 9.76
N ARG A 171 1.31 37.99 9.18
CA ARG A 171 0.06 38.62 8.75
C ARG A 171 -0.99 38.75 9.86
N GLN A 172 -0.72 38.19 11.03
CA GLN A 172 -1.61 38.19 12.18
C GLN A 172 -1.13 39.19 13.22
N ASP A 173 -2.07 39.60 14.05
CA ASP A 173 -1.85 40.56 15.13
C ASP A 173 -0.96 40.00 16.24
N ASN A 174 -1.06 38.70 16.50
CA ASN A 174 -0.28 37.99 17.51
C ASN A 174 0.55 36.90 16.84
N PHE A 175 1.88 37.01 16.94
CA PHE A 175 2.80 36.01 16.41
C PHE A 175 4.13 36.05 17.15
N THR A 176 4.86 34.94 17.12
CA THR A 176 6.23 34.88 17.63
C THR A 176 7.23 34.86 16.49
N LEU A 177 8.37 35.47 16.73
CA LEU A 177 9.45 35.64 15.77
C LEU A 177 10.75 35.18 16.41
N LEU A 178 11.46 34.29 15.73
CA LEU A 178 12.82 33.93 16.09
C LEU A 178 13.77 34.49 15.02
N GLY A 179 14.83 35.16 15.42
CA GLY A 179 15.78 35.72 14.49
C GLY A 179 17.19 35.81 15.04
N ALA A 180 18.10 36.15 14.15
CA ALA A 180 19.50 36.41 14.46
C ALA A 180 19.91 37.74 13.85
N LEU A 181 20.78 38.43 14.55
CA LEU A 181 21.25 39.75 14.21
C LEU A 181 22.78 39.74 14.23
N VAL A 182 23.36 40.04 13.08
CA VAL A 182 24.82 40.06 12.87
C VAL A 182 25.26 41.51 12.86
N GLN A 183 26.04 41.91 13.85
CA GLN A 183 26.44 43.29 14.10
C GLN A 183 27.95 43.47 14.05
N LYS A 184 28.36 44.72 13.79
CA LYS A 184 29.73 45.17 14.02
C LYS A 184 30.04 45.06 15.51
N CYS A 185 31.25 44.64 15.86
CA CYS A 185 31.73 44.84 17.22
C CYS A 185 31.77 46.34 17.51
N GLN A 186 31.10 46.76 18.58
CA GLN A 186 31.13 48.14 19.07
C GLN A 186 31.67 48.16 20.49
N ASN A 187 32.60 49.08 20.75
CA ASN A 187 33.08 49.26 22.11
C ASN A 187 31.95 49.86 22.96
N SER A 188 31.58 49.15 24.03
CA SER A 188 30.60 49.57 25.03
C SER A 188 31.25 49.58 26.41
N THR A 189 30.50 49.97 27.45
CA THR A 189 30.98 49.90 28.84
C THR A 189 31.42 48.50 29.26
N ASP A 190 30.89 47.46 28.61
CA ASP A 190 31.11 46.05 28.95
C ASP A 190 32.06 45.32 27.99
N SER A 191 32.33 45.88 26.81
CA SER A 191 33.24 45.31 25.79
C SER A 191 34.15 46.39 25.20
N ASN A 192 35.45 46.33 25.47
CA ASN A 192 36.42 47.35 25.03
C ASN A 192 37.50 46.82 24.06
N ASN A 193 37.31 45.64 23.46
CA ASN A 193 38.35 44.96 22.68
C ASN A 193 38.08 44.89 21.17
N CYS A 194 37.14 45.67 20.64
CA CYS A 194 36.81 45.63 19.21
C CYS A 194 38.00 46.06 18.34
N ALA A 195 38.13 45.46 17.16
CA ALA A 195 39.10 45.85 16.16
C ALA A 195 38.78 47.25 15.58
N PRO A 196 39.77 47.95 14.99
CA PRO A 196 39.54 49.18 14.25
C PRO A 196 38.47 49.03 13.16
N ILE A 197 37.70 50.08 12.90
CA ILE A 197 36.58 50.05 11.94
C ILE A 197 37.08 49.72 10.52
N GLU A 198 38.27 50.18 10.16
CA GLU A 198 38.92 49.90 8.87
C GLU A 198 39.17 48.39 8.69
N ASP A 199 39.67 47.73 9.73
CA ASP A 199 39.95 46.29 9.73
C ASP A 199 38.64 45.49 9.65
N ILE A 200 37.63 45.88 10.44
CA ILE A 200 36.29 45.26 10.40
C ILE A 200 35.71 45.37 8.98
N ASN A 201 35.75 46.57 8.39
CA ASN A 201 35.25 46.79 7.04
C ASN A 201 36.02 45.97 6.00
N GLN A 202 37.34 45.78 6.16
CA GLN A 202 38.14 44.96 5.26
C GLN A 202 37.75 43.50 5.31
N TYR A 203 37.54 42.91 6.50
CA TYR A 203 37.09 41.53 6.63
C TYR A 203 35.67 41.33 6.06
N ILE A 204 34.78 42.30 6.26
CA ILE A 204 33.36 42.16 5.86
C ILE A 204 33.11 42.48 4.39
N LYS A 205 33.97 43.27 3.75
CA LYS A 205 33.77 43.77 2.37
C LYS A 205 33.43 42.69 1.36
N ASN A 206 34.02 41.50 1.50
CA ASN A 206 33.78 40.33 0.65
C ASN A 206 33.40 39.09 1.46
N ALA A 207 32.81 39.28 2.64
CA ALA A 207 32.39 38.18 3.48
C ALA A 207 31.18 37.46 2.87
N ASN A 208 30.99 36.20 3.24
CA ASN A 208 29.79 35.43 2.99
C ASN A 208 29.14 35.10 4.33
N LEU A 209 27.86 35.42 4.47
CA LEU A 209 27.04 35.00 5.59
C LEU A 209 26.64 33.55 5.39
N TYR A 210 27.04 32.72 6.34
CA TYR A 210 26.67 31.33 6.47
C TYR A 210 25.56 31.23 7.52
N TYR A 211 24.48 30.53 7.20
CA TYR A 211 23.44 30.24 8.18
C TYR A 211 22.81 28.88 7.93
N SER A 212 22.38 28.27 9.02
CA SER A 212 21.81 26.94 9.01
C SER A 212 20.65 26.82 9.97
N TYR A 213 19.62 26.11 9.55
CA TYR A 213 18.37 25.95 10.30
C TYR A 213 17.80 24.54 10.15
N SER A 214 17.33 23.99 11.27
CA SER A 214 16.65 22.69 11.33
C SER A 214 15.18 22.80 10.91
N PHE A 215 14.69 21.79 10.22
CA PHE A 215 13.30 21.70 9.78
C PHE A 215 12.85 20.23 9.67
N HIS A 216 11.58 20.02 9.37
CA HIS A 216 11.02 18.70 9.13
C HIS A 216 10.77 18.49 7.64
N GLN A 217 11.33 17.41 7.09
CA GLN A 217 10.99 16.92 5.77
C GLN A 217 9.84 15.93 5.90
N PHE A 218 8.74 16.20 5.20
CA PHE A 218 7.59 15.31 5.17
C PHE A 218 7.86 14.06 4.31
N ASN A 219 7.68 12.89 4.90
CA ASN A 219 7.76 11.59 4.24
C ASN A 219 6.62 10.68 4.72
N LYS A 220 5.64 10.45 3.84
CA LYS A 220 4.45 9.62 4.11
C LYS A 220 4.73 8.12 4.30
N GLU A 221 5.94 7.65 4.02
CA GLU A 221 6.30 6.23 4.13
C GLU A 221 6.83 5.85 5.52
N LEU A 222 7.01 6.82 6.42
CA LEU A 222 7.49 6.58 7.78
C LEU A 222 6.33 6.17 8.70
N ASP A 223 6.42 4.98 9.28
CA ASP A 223 5.36 4.35 10.09
C ASP A 223 5.10 5.11 11.41
N ASP A 224 6.17 5.53 12.11
CA ASP A 224 6.06 6.15 13.44
C ASP A 224 5.77 7.66 13.40
N SER A 225 6.40 8.40 12.48
CA SER A 225 6.23 9.84 12.33
C SER A 225 6.52 10.23 10.88
N PRO A 226 5.60 10.91 10.19
CA PRO A 226 5.79 11.30 8.78
C PRO A 226 6.75 12.49 8.63
N TYR A 227 7.43 12.90 9.70
CA TYR A 227 8.36 14.01 9.71
C TYR A 227 9.75 13.53 10.07
N GLU A 228 10.68 13.64 9.12
CA GLU A 228 12.09 13.40 9.32
C GLU A 228 12.81 14.73 9.58
N LYS A 229 13.71 14.75 10.57
CA LYS A 229 14.50 15.95 10.83
C LYS A 229 15.51 16.14 9.70
N ALA A 230 15.52 17.35 9.15
CA ALA A 230 16.45 17.79 8.13
C ALA A 230 17.05 19.13 8.53
N GLN A 231 18.12 19.53 7.86
CA GLN A 231 18.74 20.83 8.07
C GLN A 231 19.13 21.40 6.71
N ASN A 232 18.94 22.71 6.55
CA ASN A 232 19.43 23.41 5.38
C ASN A 232 20.63 24.28 5.75
N ILE A 233 21.52 24.49 4.77
CA ILE A 233 22.69 25.34 4.88
C ILE A 233 22.65 26.28 3.69
N ASP A 234 22.55 27.57 3.97
CA ASP A 234 22.53 28.61 2.97
C ASP A 234 23.73 29.54 3.16
N VAL A 235 24.28 30.02 2.04
CA VAL A 235 25.38 30.97 2.02
C VAL A 235 24.98 32.16 1.17
N THR A 236 25.20 33.37 1.68
CA THR A 236 24.81 34.61 1.00
C THR A 236 25.94 35.63 1.08
N PRO A 237 26.38 36.24 -0.04
CA PRO A 237 27.46 37.23 0.00
C PRO A 237 27.04 38.46 0.80
N MET A 238 27.97 39.10 1.48
CA MET A 238 27.74 40.28 2.29
C MET A 238 28.49 41.49 1.75
N TYR A 239 27.95 42.67 2.04
CA TYR A 239 28.61 43.93 1.72
C TYR A 239 28.58 44.81 2.97
N TYR A 240 29.74 45.36 3.34
CA TYR A 240 29.93 46.14 4.57
C TYR A 240 29.06 47.41 4.71
N LYS A 241 28.43 47.89 3.61
CA LYS A 241 27.50 49.04 3.60
C LYS A 241 26.04 48.67 3.25
N VAL A 242 25.76 47.39 3.04
CA VAL A 242 24.41 46.95 2.64
C VAL A 242 23.92 45.98 3.69
N ARG A 243 22.91 46.42 4.45
CA ARG A 243 22.23 45.54 5.39
C ARG A 243 21.42 44.52 4.61
N LYS A 244 21.61 43.25 4.93
CA LYS A 244 20.77 42.17 4.40
C LYS A 244 19.69 41.79 5.38
N TYR A 245 18.51 41.55 4.84
CA TYR A 245 17.37 41.05 5.57
C TYR A 245 16.96 39.73 4.94
N ILE A 246 17.05 38.65 5.71
CA ILE A 246 16.82 37.28 5.26
C ILE A 246 15.60 36.75 5.98
N LYS A 247 14.54 36.46 5.22
CA LYS A 247 13.30 35.86 5.71
C LYS A 247 13.30 34.38 5.32
N ILE A 248 13.38 33.50 6.29
CA ILE A 248 13.24 32.06 6.10
C ILE A 248 11.79 31.72 6.42
N TYR A 249 11.02 31.34 5.41
CA TYR A 249 9.62 30.99 5.59
C TYR A 249 9.47 29.49 5.79
N PHE A 250 8.76 29.15 6.85
CA PHE A 250 8.34 27.81 7.17
C PHE A 250 6.84 27.70 7.09
N GLN A 251 6.37 26.48 6.91
CA GLN A 251 4.99 26.10 6.93
C GLN A 251 4.75 25.15 8.09
N TYR A 252 3.79 25.51 8.96
CA TYR A 252 3.30 24.58 9.95
C TYR A 252 2.56 23.44 9.23
N SER A 253 2.87 22.21 9.59
CA SER A 253 2.29 21.03 8.98
C SER A 253 1.71 20.11 10.05
N GLN A 254 0.54 19.56 9.78
CA GLN A 254 -0.17 18.67 10.69
C GLN A 254 -0.51 17.39 9.92
N SER A 255 -0.10 16.25 10.43
CA SER A 255 -0.36 14.95 9.83
C SER A 255 -1.28 14.15 10.74
N GLN A 256 -2.38 13.66 10.18
CA GLN A 256 -3.31 12.74 10.83
C GLN A 256 -3.08 11.36 10.22
N LEU A 257 -2.51 10.46 11.01
CA LEU A 257 -2.26 9.08 10.62
C LEU A 257 -3.45 8.24 11.07
N GLU A 258 -4.09 7.61 10.11
CA GLU A 258 -5.10 6.59 10.35
C GLU A 258 -4.41 5.23 10.33
N TYR A 259 -4.11 4.70 11.52
CA TYR A 259 -3.60 3.35 11.69
C TYR A 259 -4.74 2.41 12.04
N ASN A 260 -5.04 1.46 11.16
CA ASN A 260 -6.14 0.51 11.38
C ASN A 260 -5.91 -0.83 10.64
N PRO A 261 -4.97 -1.68 11.12
CA PRO A 261 -4.62 -2.91 10.43
C PRO A 261 -5.80 -3.89 10.27
N PHE A 262 -6.80 -3.82 11.16
CA PHE A 262 -7.95 -4.73 11.20
C PHE A 262 -9.31 -4.07 10.91
N TYR A 263 -9.37 -2.83 10.45
CA TYR A 263 -10.60 -2.04 10.22
C TYR A 263 -11.47 -1.71 11.46
N PHE A 264 -11.42 -2.50 12.54
CA PHE A 264 -12.38 -2.39 13.66
C PHE A 264 -12.09 -1.27 14.68
N PHE A 265 -10.86 -0.74 14.72
CA PHE A 265 -10.48 0.28 15.70
C PHE A 265 -9.60 1.34 15.04
N PRO A 266 -10.20 2.33 14.34
CA PRO A 266 -9.42 3.43 13.80
C PRO A 266 -8.81 4.23 14.96
N SER A 267 -7.49 4.20 15.06
CA SER A 267 -6.74 5.12 15.90
C SER A 267 -6.21 6.24 15.01
N TYR A 268 -6.59 7.48 15.34
CA TYR A 268 -6.01 8.66 14.73
C TYR A 268 -4.91 9.17 15.64
N VAL A 269 -3.69 9.21 15.11
CA VAL A 269 -2.55 9.85 15.79
C VAL A 269 -2.22 11.11 15.02
N GLN A 270 -2.17 12.23 15.74
CA GLN A 270 -1.78 13.51 15.16
C GLN A 270 -0.29 13.74 15.41
N HIS A 271 0.42 14.13 14.36
CA HIS A 271 1.79 14.58 14.41
C HIS A 271 1.87 15.98 13.86
N ASP A 272 2.66 16.80 14.51
CA ASP A 272 2.93 18.17 14.07
C ASP A 272 4.34 18.24 13.49
N GLY A 273 4.52 19.11 12.51
CA GLY A 273 5.77 19.30 11.79
C GLY A 273 5.96 20.75 11.38
N PHE A 274 7.20 21.07 11.01
CA PHE A 274 7.63 22.42 10.64
C PHE A 274 8.45 22.34 9.36
N GLU A 275 7.79 22.54 8.21
CA GLU A 275 8.35 22.32 6.88
C GLU A 275 8.98 23.60 6.32
N TYR A 276 10.13 23.48 5.67
CA TYR A 276 10.72 24.59 4.93
C TYR A 276 9.93 24.88 3.64
N GLN A 277 9.64 26.15 3.35
CA GLN A 277 9.04 26.57 2.08
C GLN A 277 10.05 27.26 1.17
N ASN A 278 10.54 28.43 1.59
CA ASN A 278 11.45 29.25 0.81
C ASN A 278 12.21 30.25 1.68
N THR A 279 13.28 30.80 1.12
CA THR A 279 14.05 31.90 1.71
C THR A 279 13.96 33.13 0.80
N GLY A 280 13.52 34.25 1.37
CA GLY A 280 13.53 35.57 0.72
C GLY A 280 14.71 36.40 1.23
N ILE A 281 15.45 37.04 0.32
CA ILE A 281 16.60 37.88 0.66
C ILE A 281 16.34 39.28 0.12
N ASP A 282 16.15 40.22 1.02
CA ASP A 282 16.01 41.65 0.72
C ASP A 282 17.32 42.36 1.09
N SER A 283 17.79 43.28 0.26
CA SER A 283 18.95 44.12 0.57
C SER A 283 18.55 45.58 0.60
N ALA A 284 18.82 46.24 1.73
CA ALA A 284 18.57 47.65 1.92
C ALA A 284 19.91 48.41 2.04
N LEU A 285 20.05 49.48 1.26
CA LEU A 285 21.10 50.47 1.46
C LEU A 285 20.73 51.32 2.67
N ASN A 286 21.24 50.95 3.84
CA ASN A 286 21.07 51.74 5.06
C ASN A 286 22.22 52.73 5.17
N PHE A 287 21.93 54.02 5.01
CA PHE A 287 22.91 55.10 5.21
C PHE A 287 22.94 55.61 6.65
N GLU A 288 21.91 55.34 7.46
CA GLU A 288 21.71 55.96 8.79
C GLU A 288 22.04 55.05 9.98
N ASP A 289 22.03 53.72 9.79
CA ASP A 289 22.23 52.75 10.89
C ASP A 289 23.34 51.75 10.51
N ASP A 290 24.57 52.14 10.83
CA ASP A 290 25.82 51.51 10.35
C ASP A 290 26.26 50.32 11.24
N SER A 291 25.41 49.89 12.18
CA SER A 291 25.76 48.94 13.25
C SER A 291 25.52 47.45 12.90
N SER A 292 24.63 47.16 11.94
CA SER A 292 24.20 45.79 11.61
C SER A 292 24.48 45.41 10.16
N PHE A 293 25.01 44.20 9.95
CA PHE A 293 25.32 43.65 8.63
C PHE A 293 24.16 42.84 8.07
N ALA A 294 23.57 41.99 8.92
CA ALA A 294 22.49 41.11 8.51
C ALA A 294 21.48 40.90 9.64
N GLN A 295 20.23 40.73 9.23
CA GLN A 295 19.15 40.26 10.09
C GLN A 295 18.52 39.06 9.43
N LEU A 296 18.47 37.95 10.15
CA LEU A 296 17.81 36.72 9.74
C LEU A 296 16.56 36.54 10.59
N GLU A 297 15.47 36.12 9.96
CA GLU A 297 14.18 35.91 10.60
C GLU A 297 13.54 34.63 10.12
N ILE A 298 13.15 33.80 11.08
CA ILE A 298 12.35 32.60 10.90
C ILE A 298 10.89 33.01 11.03
N ASN A 299 10.16 32.92 9.92
CA ASN A 299 8.77 33.31 9.81
C ASN A 299 7.89 32.11 9.49
N LEU A 300 6.70 32.08 10.08
CA LEU A 300 5.69 31.09 9.76
C LEU A 300 4.71 31.66 8.72
N ASP A 301 4.49 30.89 7.66
CA ASP A 301 3.51 31.21 6.62
C ASP A 301 2.09 31.24 7.21
N ALA A 302 1.21 32.04 6.59
CA ALA A 302 -0.18 32.19 7.02
C ALA A 302 -1.01 30.93 6.75
N LYS A 303 -0.48 29.98 5.98
CA LYS A 303 -1.13 28.72 5.66
C LYS A 303 -0.41 27.58 6.37
N LYS A 304 -1.18 26.73 7.05
CA LYS A 304 -0.75 25.40 7.49
C LYS A 304 -1.15 24.33 6.48
N ARG A 305 -0.35 23.28 6.38
CA ARG A 305 -0.63 22.10 5.57
C ARG A 305 -1.18 21.00 6.46
N ILE A 306 -2.29 20.37 6.06
CA ILE A 306 -2.87 19.25 6.78
C ILE A 306 -2.83 18.02 5.88
N HIS A 307 -2.10 17.00 6.32
CA HIS A 307 -1.96 15.70 5.67
C HIS A 307 -2.86 14.68 6.36
N PHE A 308 -3.65 13.95 5.57
CA PHE A 308 -4.38 12.78 6.00
C PHE A 308 -3.72 11.57 5.35
N ILE A 309 -3.14 10.71 6.19
CA ILE A 309 -2.39 9.53 5.75
C ILE A 309 -3.20 8.31 6.17
N THR A 310 -3.60 7.50 5.19
CA THR A 310 -4.28 6.22 5.44
C THR A 310 -3.37 5.09 5.00
N TYR A 311 -2.99 4.24 5.96
CA TYR A 311 -2.18 3.06 5.70
C TYR A 311 -3.02 1.89 5.20
N GLN A 312 -2.36 0.97 4.50
CA GLN A 312 -3.02 -0.23 3.98
C GLN A 312 -3.46 -1.14 5.13
N THR A 313 -4.65 -1.71 4.99
CA THR A 313 -5.19 -2.67 5.95
C THR A 313 -4.98 -4.11 5.47
N LEU A 314 -5.15 -5.08 6.37
CA LEU A 314 -5.14 -6.50 5.98
C LEU A 314 -6.23 -6.84 4.97
N MET A 315 -7.35 -6.12 4.99
CA MET A 315 -8.43 -6.29 4.02
C MET A 315 -8.02 -5.82 2.62
N ASP A 316 -7.26 -4.73 2.54
CA ASP A 316 -6.69 -4.26 1.27
C ASP A 316 -5.67 -5.27 0.72
N VAL A 317 -4.84 -5.83 1.60
CA VAL A 317 -3.89 -6.90 1.23
C VAL A 317 -4.65 -8.14 0.72
N ALA A 318 -5.71 -8.56 1.42
CA ALA A 318 -6.53 -9.69 0.99
C ALA A 318 -7.22 -9.43 -0.36
N ALA A 319 -7.75 -8.22 -0.58
CA ALA A 319 -8.36 -7.83 -1.85
C ALA A 319 -7.35 -7.86 -3.00
N LYS A 320 -6.12 -7.35 -2.78
CA LYS A 320 -5.02 -7.42 -3.75
C LYS A 320 -4.64 -8.87 -4.08
N ILE A 321 -4.53 -9.73 -3.07
CA ILE A 321 -4.21 -11.15 -3.26
C ILE A 321 -5.33 -11.86 -4.04
N GLY A 322 -6.61 -11.57 -3.74
CA GLY A 322 -7.75 -12.13 -4.47
C GLY A 322 -7.78 -11.72 -5.94
N GLY A 323 -7.53 -10.44 -6.24
CA GLY A 323 -7.37 -9.96 -7.60
C GLY A 323 -6.19 -10.62 -8.31
N PHE A 324 -5.05 -10.70 -7.64
CA PHE A 324 -3.83 -11.31 -8.17
C PHE A 324 -3.99 -12.82 -8.45
N PHE A 325 -4.68 -13.55 -7.56
CA PHE A 325 -5.06 -14.94 -7.78
C PHE A 325 -5.86 -15.11 -9.08
N THR A 326 -6.84 -14.25 -9.30
CA THR A 326 -7.69 -14.31 -10.50
C THR A 326 -6.86 -14.12 -11.76
N ILE A 327 -5.94 -13.14 -11.76
CA ILE A 327 -5.05 -12.85 -12.89
C ILE A 327 -4.14 -14.04 -13.20
N ILE A 328 -3.42 -14.58 -12.20
CA ILE A 328 -2.52 -15.72 -12.39
C ILE A 328 -3.29 -16.96 -12.85
N ARG A 329 -4.46 -17.20 -12.25
CA ARG A 329 -5.31 -18.33 -12.61
C ARG A 329 -5.67 -18.29 -14.10
N VAL A 330 -6.11 -17.14 -14.61
CA VAL A 330 -6.43 -16.96 -16.04
C VAL A 330 -5.22 -17.24 -16.93
N ILE A 331 -4.02 -16.78 -16.54
CA ILE A 331 -2.78 -17.05 -17.29
C ILE A 331 -2.51 -18.56 -17.33
N PHE A 332 -2.62 -19.25 -16.19
CA PHE A 332 -2.42 -20.69 -16.12
C PHE A 332 -3.50 -21.47 -16.88
N ASP A 333 -4.76 -21.03 -16.85
CA ASP A 333 -5.85 -21.61 -17.65
C ASP A 333 -5.53 -21.53 -19.15
N ILE A 334 -5.09 -20.38 -19.66
CA ILE A 334 -4.73 -20.21 -21.08
C ILE A 334 -3.60 -21.16 -21.49
N VAL A 335 -2.58 -21.33 -20.65
CA VAL A 335 -1.42 -22.19 -20.94
C VAL A 335 -1.77 -23.68 -20.79
N LEU A 336 -2.56 -24.05 -19.78
CA LEU A 336 -2.87 -25.45 -19.46
C LEU A 336 -3.98 -26.03 -20.32
N PHE A 337 -4.96 -25.22 -20.72
CA PHE A 337 -6.10 -25.66 -21.51
C PHE A 337 -5.73 -26.55 -22.71
N PRO A 338 -4.80 -26.16 -23.62
CA PRO A 338 -4.43 -27.02 -24.75
C PRO A 338 -3.80 -28.34 -24.31
N ILE A 339 -2.97 -28.32 -23.26
CA ILE A 339 -2.27 -29.52 -22.75
C ILE A 339 -3.28 -30.48 -22.12
N GLN A 340 -4.18 -29.96 -21.28
CA GLN A 340 -5.21 -30.75 -20.62
C GLN A 340 -6.20 -31.33 -21.61
N SER A 341 -6.60 -30.58 -22.63
CA SER A 341 -7.46 -31.07 -23.72
C SER A 341 -6.84 -32.27 -24.45
N ILE A 342 -5.54 -32.21 -24.77
CA ILE A 342 -4.83 -33.34 -25.38
C ILE A 342 -4.76 -34.54 -24.43
N LEU A 343 -4.44 -34.31 -23.16
CA LEU A 343 -4.36 -35.38 -22.15
C LEU A 343 -5.72 -36.03 -21.88
N TYR A 344 -6.79 -35.24 -21.87
CA TYR A 344 -8.16 -35.72 -21.71
C TYR A 344 -8.57 -36.59 -22.91
N ARG A 345 -8.30 -36.15 -24.14
CA ARG A 345 -8.54 -36.96 -25.35
C ARG A 345 -7.74 -38.26 -25.33
N LEU A 346 -6.46 -38.21 -24.96
CA LEU A 346 -5.64 -39.41 -24.78
C LEU A 346 -6.22 -40.36 -23.74
N TYR A 347 -6.72 -39.84 -22.63
CA TYR A 347 -7.40 -40.63 -21.60
C TYR A 347 -8.64 -41.32 -22.17
N LEU A 348 -9.50 -40.61 -22.89
CA LEU A 348 -10.68 -41.18 -23.53
C LEU A 348 -10.33 -42.25 -24.57
N ILE A 349 -9.34 -42.00 -25.44
CA ILE A 349 -8.87 -42.97 -26.45
C ILE A 349 -8.39 -44.25 -25.77
N ASN A 350 -7.58 -44.13 -24.71
CA ASN A 350 -7.07 -45.27 -23.97
C ASN A 350 -8.20 -46.04 -23.27
N CYS A 351 -9.19 -45.36 -22.70
CA CYS A 351 -10.37 -45.98 -22.09
C CYS A 351 -11.18 -46.79 -23.12
N ILE A 352 -11.48 -46.21 -24.28
CA ILE A 352 -12.21 -46.87 -25.38
C ILE A 352 -11.43 -48.07 -25.90
N THR A 353 -10.13 -47.90 -26.16
CA THR A 353 -9.25 -48.96 -26.67
C THR A 353 -9.17 -50.14 -25.69
N HIS A 354 -9.09 -49.85 -24.38
CA HIS A 354 -9.08 -50.88 -23.34
C HIS A 354 -10.41 -51.64 -23.29
N GLN A 355 -11.55 -50.95 -23.39
CA GLN A 355 -12.87 -51.59 -23.45
C GLN A 355 -13.01 -52.49 -24.69
N GLN A 356 -12.62 -52.01 -25.88
CA GLN A 356 -12.64 -52.81 -27.12
C GLN A 356 -11.76 -54.06 -27.03
N ASN A 357 -10.56 -53.93 -26.44
CA ASN A 357 -9.65 -55.06 -26.28
C ASN A 357 -10.19 -56.13 -25.33
N ASN A 358 -10.95 -55.74 -24.29
CA ASN A 358 -11.58 -56.67 -23.35
C ASN A 358 -12.81 -57.37 -23.95
N VAL A 359 -13.53 -56.72 -24.86
CA VAL A 359 -14.64 -57.34 -25.60
C VAL A 359 -14.12 -58.40 -26.58
N ASN A 360 -13.03 -58.11 -27.30
CA ASN A 360 -12.46 -59.01 -28.29
C ASN A 360 -11.70 -60.22 -27.70
N THR A 361 -11.28 -60.18 -26.43
CA THR A 361 -10.64 -61.34 -25.77
C THR A 361 -11.60 -62.47 -25.42
N ASN A 362 -12.91 -62.21 -25.41
CA ASN A 362 -13.89 -63.23 -25.03
C ASN A 362 -14.33 -64.11 -26.21
N THR A 363 -13.78 -63.91 -27.42
CA THR A 363 -14.26 -64.58 -28.64
C THR A 363 -13.20 -65.21 -29.56
N SER A 364 -11.91 -65.35 -29.17
CA SER A 364 -10.94 -66.03 -30.05
C SER A 364 -9.66 -66.51 -29.36
N ASP A 365 -9.27 -67.77 -29.62
CA ASP A 365 -8.01 -68.42 -29.25
C ASP A 365 -6.79 -67.91 -30.06
N THR A 366 -5.93 -67.13 -29.39
CA THR A 366 -4.47 -66.88 -29.64
C THR A 366 -4.02 -66.16 -30.94
N PRO A 367 -2.88 -65.39 -30.98
CA PRO A 367 -1.68 -65.49 -30.13
C PRO A 367 -1.27 -64.23 -29.33
N LYS A 368 -0.45 -64.53 -28.31
CA LYS A 368 0.28 -63.62 -27.43
C LYS A 368 1.25 -62.72 -28.22
N ASN A 369 0.80 -61.54 -28.62
CA ASN A 369 1.66 -60.36 -28.76
C ASN A 369 0.83 -59.07 -28.62
N LYS A 370 0.08 -58.97 -27.51
CA LYS A 370 -0.55 -57.72 -27.11
C LYS A 370 0.48 -56.86 -26.37
N THR A 371 1.34 -56.18 -27.12
CA THR A 371 1.92 -54.94 -26.59
C THR A 371 0.77 -54.00 -26.35
N ASN A 372 0.43 -53.80 -25.08
CA ASN A 372 -0.54 -52.80 -24.64
C ASN A 372 -0.14 -51.44 -25.21
N ASN A 373 -0.71 -51.08 -26.35
CA ASN A 373 -0.47 -49.83 -27.04
C ASN A 373 -1.24 -48.71 -26.33
N PHE A 374 -0.92 -48.47 -25.06
CA PHE A 374 -1.34 -47.23 -24.41
C PHE A 374 -0.68 -46.07 -25.17
N LEU A 375 -1.51 -45.17 -25.69
CA LEU A 375 -1.05 -43.96 -26.31
C LEU A 375 -0.65 -43.01 -25.19
N THR A 376 0.62 -42.60 -25.17
CA THR A 376 1.15 -41.63 -24.21
C THR A 376 1.55 -40.35 -24.92
N PHE A 377 1.55 -39.24 -24.19
CA PHE A 377 1.95 -37.93 -24.72
C PHE A 377 3.34 -37.96 -25.37
N TYR A 378 4.30 -38.65 -24.77
CA TYR A 378 5.65 -38.86 -25.33
C TYR A 378 5.63 -39.57 -26.70
N ARG A 379 4.75 -40.57 -26.88
CA ARG A 379 4.60 -41.28 -28.16
C ARG A 379 4.00 -40.41 -29.26
N LEU A 380 3.12 -39.47 -28.93
CA LEU A 380 2.60 -38.47 -29.88
C LEU A 380 3.72 -37.58 -30.42
N ILE A 381 4.64 -37.14 -29.56
CA ILE A 381 5.76 -36.28 -29.97
C ILE A 381 6.70 -37.07 -30.91
N LYS A 382 7.07 -38.29 -30.53
CA LYS A 382 8.12 -39.08 -31.21
C LYS A 382 7.68 -39.78 -32.50
N SER A 383 6.39 -40.10 -32.68
CA SER A 383 5.93 -40.94 -33.79
C SER A 383 4.84 -40.28 -34.65
N GLY A 384 5.10 -40.11 -35.95
CA GLY A 384 4.10 -39.62 -36.91
C GLY A 384 2.88 -40.54 -37.04
N LYS A 385 3.08 -41.87 -36.93
CA LYS A 385 1.98 -42.86 -36.95
C LYS A 385 1.06 -42.72 -35.73
N ALA A 386 1.62 -42.43 -34.55
CA ALA A 386 0.83 -42.19 -33.35
C ALA A 386 0.02 -40.88 -33.43
N ARG A 387 0.57 -39.84 -34.10
CA ARG A 387 -0.17 -38.59 -34.36
C ARG A 387 -1.35 -38.80 -35.30
N GLN A 388 -1.16 -39.51 -36.41
CA GLN A 388 -2.24 -39.83 -37.35
C GLN A 388 -3.35 -40.65 -36.67
N PHE A 389 -2.98 -41.66 -35.88
CA PHE A 389 -3.94 -42.44 -35.10
C PHE A 389 -4.72 -41.57 -34.11
N TYR A 390 -4.03 -40.70 -33.37
CA TYR A 390 -4.66 -39.76 -32.43
C TYR A 390 -5.62 -38.79 -33.12
N LEU A 391 -5.25 -38.22 -34.27
CA LEU A 391 -6.10 -37.30 -35.02
C LEU A 391 -7.38 -38.00 -35.49
N ASN A 392 -7.26 -39.19 -36.07
CA ASN A 392 -8.41 -39.96 -36.53
C ASN A 392 -9.36 -40.34 -35.37
N GLN A 393 -8.80 -40.80 -34.25
CA GLN A 393 -9.60 -41.13 -33.07
C GLN A 393 -10.19 -39.90 -32.38
N SER A 394 -9.49 -38.77 -32.39
CA SER A 394 -9.99 -37.50 -31.84
C SER A 394 -11.20 -37.00 -32.59
N VAL A 395 -11.21 -37.07 -33.93
CA VAL A 395 -12.37 -36.68 -34.75
C VAL A 395 -13.57 -37.57 -34.45
N LEU A 396 -13.36 -38.87 -34.23
CA LEU A 396 -14.42 -39.78 -33.83
C LEU A 396 -14.95 -39.44 -32.44
N ILE A 397 -14.06 -39.21 -31.47
CA ILE A 397 -14.43 -38.83 -30.11
C ILE A 397 -15.16 -37.49 -30.08
N GLU A 398 -14.74 -36.50 -30.88
CA GLU A 398 -15.46 -35.24 -31.02
C GLU A 398 -16.87 -35.48 -31.55
N LYS A 399 -17.03 -36.25 -32.64
CA LYS A 399 -18.37 -36.60 -33.14
C LYS A 399 -19.21 -37.30 -32.07
N PHE A 400 -18.64 -38.22 -31.29
CA PHE A 400 -19.35 -38.90 -30.21
C PHE A 400 -19.70 -37.96 -29.06
N LEU A 401 -18.78 -37.09 -28.64
CA LEU A 401 -18.99 -36.09 -27.60
C LEU A 401 -20.02 -35.05 -28.02
N ASP A 402 -20.03 -34.65 -29.29
CA ASP A 402 -20.96 -33.69 -29.88
C ASP A 402 -22.36 -34.33 -30.03
N ILE A 403 -22.43 -35.59 -30.48
CA ILE A 403 -23.68 -36.38 -30.49
C ILE A 403 -24.20 -36.62 -29.08
N THR A 404 -23.33 -36.95 -28.11
CA THR A 404 -23.76 -37.07 -26.70
C THR A 404 -24.08 -35.72 -26.09
N GLU A 405 -23.45 -34.62 -26.48
CA GLU A 405 -23.81 -33.27 -26.04
C GLU A 405 -25.17 -32.87 -26.62
N ILE A 406 -25.48 -33.24 -27.86
CA ILE A 406 -26.81 -33.09 -28.47
C ILE A 406 -27.87 -34.00 -27.84
N LEU A 407 -27.52 -35.23 -27.41
CA LEU A 407 -28.45 -36.16 -26.74
C LEU A 407 -28.59 -35.91 -25.24
N ILE A 408 -27.55 -35.38 -24.59
CA ILE A 408 -27.54 -35.04 -23.16
C ILE A 408 -28.04 -33.62 -22.96
N ASN A 409 -27.89 -32.67 -23.89
CA ASN A 409 -28.45 -31.33 -23.77
C ASN A 409 -29.97 -31.31 -23.53
N PRO A 410 -30.84 -32.09 -24.19
CA PRO A 410 -32.24 -32.13 -23.84
C PRO A 410 -32.47 -32.73 -22.44
N LEU A 411 -31.61 -33.64 -21.97
CA LEU A 411 -31.61 -34.21 -20.61
C LEU A 411 -31.06 -33.24 -19.55
N ARG A 412 -30.10 -32.39 -19.91
CA ARG A 412 -29.53 -31.32 -19.08
C ARG A 412 -30.49 -30.14 -19.02
N PHE A 413 -31.18 -29.83 -20.10
CA PHE A 413 -32.24 -28.82 -20.14
C PHE A 413 -33.45 -29.32 -19.35
N THR A 414 -33.87 -30.58 -19.48
CA THR A 414 -34.94 -31.14 -18.62
C THR A 414 -34.52 -31.24 -17.16
N ARG A 415 -33.28 -31.62 -16.82
CA ARG A 415 -32.79 -31.57 -15.44
C ARG A 415 -32.63 -30.15 -14.90
N GLN A 416 -32.14 -29.20 -15.70
CA GLN A 416 -32.03 -27.80 -15.29
C GLN A 416 -33.41 -27.16 -15.17
N VAL A 417 -34.38 -27.56 -16.01
CA VAL A 417 -35.79 -27.15 -15.91
C VAL A 417 -36.46 -27.85 -14.73
N GLU A 418 -36.17 -29.12 -14.41
CA GLU A 418 -36.66 -29.83 -13.21
C GLU A 418 -36.01 -29.31 -11.93
N ASP A 419 -34.73 -28.93 -11.96
CA ASP A 419 -34.03 -28.27 -10.86
C ASP A 419 -34.47 -26.81 -10.74
N LEU A 420 -34.83 -26.12 -11.82
CA LEU A 420 -35.50 -24.82 -11.77
C LEU A 420 -36.93 -24.96 -11.25
N TYR A 421 -37.71 -25.96 -11.68
CA TYR A 421 -39.04 -26.23 -11.14
C TYR A 421 -38.98 -26.68 -9.69
N GLY A 422 -37.95 -27.43 -9.30
CA GLY A 422 -37.68 -27.86 -7.93
C GLY A 422 -37.13 -26.74 -7.06
N SER A 423 -36.34 -25.82 -7.64
CA SER A 423 -35.85 -24.61 -6.97
C SER A 423 -36.92 -23.55 -6.89
N ILE A 424 -37.80 -23.40 -7.89
CA ILE A 424 -39.00 -22.57 -7.87
C ILE A 424 -40.01 -23.16 -6.89
N LYS A 425 -40.23 -24.48 -6.83
CA LYS A 425 -41.02 -25.11 -5.76
C LYS A 425 -40.39 -24.90 -4.40
N LYS A 426 -39.06 -24.98 -4.26
CA LYS A 426 -38.38 -24.67 -2.99
C LYS A 426 -38.44 -23.18 -2.67
N PHE A 427 -38.38 -22.30 -3.66
CA PHE A 427 -38.54 -20.86 -3.48
C PHE A 427 -39.99 -20.54 -3.12
N ASP A 428 -40.98 -21.22 -3.69
CA ASP A 428 -42.40 -21.14 -3.33
C ASP A 428 -42.68 -21.78 -1.96
N ILE A 429 -41.99 -22.86 -1.59
CA ILE A 429 -42.13 -23.47 -0.26
C ILE A 429 -41.40 -22.64 0.80
N VAL A 430 -40.28 -21.99 0.47
CA VAL A 430 -39.53 -21.10 1.37
C VAL A 430 -40.19 -19.74 1.46
N SER A 431 -40.72 -19.19 0.37
CA SER A 431 -41.53 -17.98 0.35
C SER A 431 -42.89 -18.22 0.98
N ALA A 432 -43.54 -19.38 0.78
CA ALA A 432 -44.73 -19.77 1.52
C ALA A 432 -44.43 -20.12 2.98
N ARG A 433 -43.22 -20.59 3.33
CA ARG A 433 -42.81 -20.74 4.73
C ARG A 433 -42.48 -19.42 5.38
N GLN A 434 -41.85 -18.47 4.69
CA GLN A 434 -41.55 -17.12 5.19
C GLN A 434 -42.82 -16.27 5.25
N ASN A 435 -43.71 -16.39 4.26
CA ASN A 435 -45.05 -15.81 4.33
C ASN A 435 -45.88 -16.49 5.40
N ASN A 436 -45.84 -17.82 5.60
CA ASN A 436 -46.49 -18.45 6.74
C ASN A 436 -45.83 -18.12 8.08
N TYR A 437 -44.53 -17.77 8.14
CA TYR A 437 -43.89 -17.33 9.38
C TYR A 437 -44.28 -15.89 9.72
N ASN A 438 -44.34 -15.00 8.72
CA ASN A 438 -44.83 -13.62 8.88
C ASN A 438 -46.34 -13.57 9.11
N ILE A 439 -47.12 -14.45 8.45
CA ILE A 439 -48.55 -14.63 8.67
C ILE A 439 -48.78 -15.29 10.02
N ASN A 440 -47.98 -16.25 10.48
CA ASN A 440 -48.12 -16.80 11.84
C ASN A 440 -47.69 -15.81 12.92
N GLN A 441 -46.74 -14.90 12.67
CA GLN A 441 -46.44 -13.80 13.59
C GLN A 441 -47.56 -12.76 13.62
N GLN A 442 -48.16 -12.43 12.47
CA GLN A 442 -49.34 -11.56 12.41
C GLN A 442 -50.61 -12.25 12.95
N ILE A 443 -50.73 -13.57 12.80
CA ILE A 443 -51.83 -14.38 13.35
C ILE A 443 -51.61 -14.60 14.85
N ASP A 444 -50.40 -14.76 15.36
CA ASP A 444 -50.14 -14.82 16.81
C ASP A 444 -50.40 -13.46 17.47
N GLU A 445 -50.17 -12.34 16.76
CA GLU A 445 -50.61 -11.00 17.17
C GLU A 445 -52.13 -10.78 17.05
N LEU A 446 -52.82 -11.46 16.12
CA LEU A 446 -54.28 -11.37 15.93
C LEU A 446 -55.07 -12.38 16.79
N VAL A 447 -54.49 -13.52 17.14
CA VAL A 447 -55.04 -14.59 18.00
C VAL A 447 -54.88 -14.23 19.48
N ALA A 448 -53.90 -13.37 19.82
CA ALA A 448 -53.90 -12.66 21.10
C ALA A 448 -55.09 -11.68 21.25
N ASN A 449 -55.82 -11.38 20.16
CA ASN A 449 -56.85 -10.34 20.13
C ASN A 449 -58.25 -10.76 19.71
N ASN A 450 -58.54 -12.01 19.33
CA ASN A 450 -59.93 -12.44 19.15
C ASN A 450 -60.14 -13.94 19.30
N ASN A 451 -60.98 -14.28 20.27
CA ASN A 451 -61.62 -15.59 20.40
C ASN A 451 -62.63 -15.82 19.27
N ASN A 452 -62.77 -17.10 18.91
CA ASN A 452 -63.88 -17.77 18.22
C ASN A 452 -63.73 -18.06 16.70
N GLU A 453 -63.76 -19.38 16.45
CA GLU A 453 -64.62 -20.09 15.48
C GLU A 453 -64.13 -20.47 14.06
N PHE A 454 -64.31 -21.79 13.79
CA PHE A 454 -64.35 -22.56 12.52
C PHE A 454 -63.04 -22.83 11.73
N ALA A 455 -62.87 -23.93 10.98
CA ALA A 455 -63.23 -25.36 11.01
C ALA A 455 -62.68 -25.99 9.70
N ASP A 456 -62.28 -27.26 9.77
CA ASP A 456 -62.16 -28.30 8.73
C ASP A 456 -61.74 -27.94 7.29
N LEU A 457 -60.64 -28.57 6.83
CA LEU A 457 -60.56 -29.11 5.46
C LEU A 457 -59.61 -30.32 5.35
N LYS A 458 -60.11 -31.32 4.63
CA LYS A 458 -59.70 -32.72 4.50
C LYS A 458 -58.28 -32.95 3.96
N SER A 459 -57.63 -33.98 4.49
CA SER A 459 -56.36 -34.54 4.01
C SER A 459 -56.56 -35.42 2.75
N LEU A 460 -55.79 -35.13 1.70
CA LEU A 460 -55.55 -36.03 0.56
C LEU A 460 -54.12 -36.53 0.66
N SER A 461 -53.95 -37.84 0.87
CA SER A 461 -52.65 -38.49 0.97
C SER A 461 -52.01 -38.70 -0.42
N PRO A 462 -50.69 -38.47 -0.60
CA PRO A 462 -50.02 -38.76 -1.86
C PRO A 462 -49.65 -40.24 -1.96
N ARG A 463 -49.89 -40.83 -3.14
CA ARG A 463 -49.41 -42.16 -3.52
C ARG A 463 -47.87 -42.21 -3.53
N THR A 464 -47.30 -43.35 -3.14
CA THR A 464 -45.86 -43.54 -2.94
C THR A 464 -45.08 -43.85 -4.24
N ILE A 465 -43.84 -43.39 -4.25
CA ILE A 465 -42.77 -43.42 -5.29
C ILE A 465 -42.46 -44.82 -5.89
N ASN A 466 -42.99 -45.89 -5.31
CA ASN A 466 -42.65 -47.26 -5.72
C ASN A 466 -43.40 -47.77 -6.96
N GLN A 467 -44.35 -47.01 -7.51
CA GLN A 467 -45.08 -47.41 -8.74
C GLN A 467 -44.44 -46.93 -10.05
N GLU A 468 -43.55 -45.93 -10.05
CA GLU A 468 -42.90 -45.43 -11.28
C GLU A 468 -41.56 -46.11 -11.62
N MET A 469 -40.91 -46.78 -10.65
CA MET A 469 -39.65 -47.49 -10.90
C MET A 469 -39.78 -48.77 -11.75
N LYS A 470 -41.00 -49.20 -12.11
CA LYS A 470 -41.22 -50.40 -12.94
C LYS A 470 -41.19 -50.16 -14.46
N LEU A 471 -41.13 -48.91 -14.94
CA LEU A 471 -41.05 -48.62 -16.39
C LEU A 471 -39.62 -48.41 -16.92
N GLY A 472 -38.64 -48.20 -16.05
CA GLY A 472 -37.24 -47.91 -16.45
C GLY A 472 -36.37 -49.14 -16.77
N SER A 473 -36.86 -50.36 -16.57
CA SER A 473 -36.06 -51.59 -16.75
C SER A 473 -36.23 -52.27 -18.13
N LEU A 474 -36.86 -51.60 -19.11
CA LEU A 474 -37.14 -52.16 -20.44
C LEU A 474 -36.57 -51.30 -21.58
N THR A 475 -35.26 -51.02 -21.56
CA THR A 475 -34.56 -50.56 -22.78
C THR A 475 -33.19 -51.22 -22.89
N ASN A 476 -33.17 -52.43 -23.45
CA ASN A 476 -31.95 -53.07 -23.94
C ASN A 476 -31.51 -52.36 -25.24
N PHE A 477 -30.56 -51.43 -25.15
CA PHE A 477 -29.87 -50.94 -26.34
C PHE A 477 -28.85 -51.98 -26.81
N LYS A 478 -29.15 -52.66 -27.93
CA LYS A 478 -28.15 -53.46 -28.66
C LYS A 478 -27.12 -52.52 -29.28
N VAL A 479 -25.86 -52.66 -28.89
CA VAL A 479 -24.72 -52.04 -29.58
C VAL A 479 -24.58 -52.72 -30.96
N PRO A 480 -24.62 -51.98 -32.09
CA PRO A 480 -24.35 -52.58 -33.39
C PRO A 480 -22.87 -52.94 -33.51
N GLN A 481 -22.59 -54.17 -33.94
CA GLN A 481 -21.24 -54.62 -34.29
C GLN A 481 -20.81 -53.99 -35.61
N LEU A 482 -19.59 -53.43 -35.64
CA LEU A 482 -18.96 -52.90 -36.85
C LEU A 482 -18.50 -54.05 -37.74
N SER A 483 -19.07 -54.18 -38.94
CA SER A 483 -18.50 -54.97 -40.03
C SER A 483 -17.50 -54.11 -40.81
N ILE A 484 -16.33 -54.69 -41.09
CA ILE A 484 -15.28 -54.07 -41.92
C ILE A 484 -15.46 -54.53 -43.37
N ASN A 485 -15.41 -53.60 -44.31
CA ASN A 485 -14.93 -53.84 -45.67
C ASN A 485 -13.54 -53.23 -45.82
#